data_AF-A0A956G087-F1
#
_entry.id   AF-A0A956G087-F1
#
_cell.length_a   1.000
_cell.length_b   1.000
_cell.length_c   1.000
_cell.angle_alpha   90.00
_cell.angle_beta   90.00
_cell.angle_gamma   90.00
#
_symmetry.space_group_name_H-M   'P 1'
#
loop_
_entity.id
_entity.type
_entity.pdbx_description
1 polymer ?
#
loop_
_entity_poly.entity_id
_entity_poly.type
_entity_poly.pdbx_seq_one_letter_code
_entity_poly.pdbx_strand_id
1 'polypeptide(L)'
;MRKGLTAGLSLMALIALGAACSDSGAKSDATVGDGQGSGGDATSSQLRCNNNAPFGATYSRSCTSASDCVAVSHTINCCGSAITIGINKADKAAFEAAEKTCAASWPGCGCPSGPTMLDDGSSVLGASPVGVTCEGGRCTTYVEACGKPCPAAEQCYGCANGPTTTFACSASCTSKSDCTDAAKAECATGIGGVMFCNDQPTCNAP
;
A
#
# COMPACT_ATOMS: atom_id res chain seq x y z
N MET A 1 60.68 -18.53 4.84
CA MET A 1 60.46 -19.96 4.49
C MET A 1 59.05 -20.06 3.94
N ARG A 2 58.86 -19.92 2.62
CA ARG A 2 58.73 -20.98 1.59
C ARG A 2 57.43 -21.82 1.69
N LYS A 3 56.68 -21.79 0.56
CA LYS A 3 55.68 -22.75 0.01
C LYS A 3 54.22 -22.52 0.46
N GLY A 4 53.19 -22.57 -0.39
CA GLY A 4 53.00 -22.88 -1.82
C GLY A 4 51.49 -22.77 -2.11
N LEU A 5 51.05 -22.08 -3.17
CA LEU A 5 50.58 -22.59 -4.48
C LEU A 5 49.71 -23.87 -4.44
N THR A 6 48.41 -23.75 -4.75
CA THR A 6 47.70 -24.65 -5.69
C THR A 6 46.42 -24.00 -6.22
N ALA A 7 46.34 -23.94 -7.55
CA ALA A 7 45.17 -23.60 -8.33
C ALA A 7 44.18 -24.77 -8.37
N GLY A 8 42.89 -24.47 -8.38
CA GLY A 8 41.80 -25.43 -8.56
C GLY A 8 40.76 -24.86 -9.51
N LEU A 9 41.04 -24.97 -10.81
CA LEU A 9 40.12 -24.67 -11.91
C LEU A 9 39.10 -25.81 -11.97
N SER A 10 37.85 -25.58 -11.54
CA SER A 10 36.78 -26.58 -11.67
C SER A 10 35.75 -26.11 -12.70
N LEU A 11 35.85 -26.74 -13.87
CA LEU A 11 34.91 -26.71 -14.98
C LEU A 11 33.64 -27.47 -14.56
N MET A 12 32.49 -26.78 -14.43
CA MET A 12 31.19 -27.42 -14.25
C MET A 12 30.35 -27.20 -15.50
N ALA A 13 29.97 -28.33 -16.09
CA ALA A 13 29.31 -28.46 -17.38
C ALA A 13 27.87 -27.92 -17.36
N LEU A 14 27.51 -27.19 -18.42
CA LEU A 14 26.12 -26.94 -18.79
C LEU A 14 25.45 -28.25 -19.21
N ILE A 15 24.42 -28.67 -18.48
CA ILE A 15 23.43 -29.64 -18.96
C ILE A 15 22.14 -28.86 -19.19
N ALA A 16 21.83 -28.58 -20.46
CA ALA A 16 20.55 -28.04 -20.89
C ALA A 16 19.54 -29.19 -21.00
N LEU A 17 18.66 -29.32 -20.00
CA LEU A 17 17.45 -30.13 -20.10
C LEU A 17 16.29 -29.20 -20.47
N GLY A 18 15.88 -29.24 -21.74
CA GLY A 18 14.67 -28.60 -22.22
C GLY A 18 13.44 -29.38 -21.74
N ALA A 19 12.79 -28.87 -20.70
CA ALA A 19 11.44 -29.27 -20.31
C ALA A 19 10.45 -28.29 -20.95
N ALA A 20 9.68 -28.76 -21.93
CA ALA A 20 8.53 -28.05 -22.44
C ALA A 20 7.42 -28.06 -21.38
N CYS A 21 7.19 -26.93 -20.71
CA CYS A 21 5.97 -26.71 -19.93
C CYS A 21 4.89 -26.17 -20.88
N SER A 22 3.85 -26.97 -21.10
CA SER A 22 2.60 -26.51 -21.70
C SER A 22 1.94 -25.49 -20.77
N ASP A 23 1.89 -24.24 -21.21
CA ASP A 23 1.23 -23.15 -20.52
C ASP A 23 -0.29 -23.24 -20.75
N SER A 24 -0.97 -23.96 -19.86
CA SER A 24 -2.41 -23.83 -19.65
C SER A 24 -2.65 -22.90 -18.45
N GLY A 25 -2.10 -21.68 -18.51
CA GLY A 25 -2.30 -20.65 -17.51
C GLY A 25 -3.65 -19.96 -17.68
N ALA A 26 -4.64 -20.41 -16.91
CA ALA A 26 -5.90 -19.72 -16.73
C ALA A 26 -5.66 -18.24 -16.43
N LYS A 27 -6.31 -17.36 -17.20
CA LYS A 27 -6.43 -15.94 -16.87
C LYS A 27 -7.08 -15.84 -15.50
N SER A 28 -6.29 -15.58 -14.48
CA SER A 28 -6.81 -15.10 -13.20
C SER A 28 -7.22 -13.66 -13.45
N ASP A 29 -8.47 -13.53 -13.88
CA ASP A 29 -9.20 -12.28 -13.92
C ASP A 29 -9.33 -11.82 -12.46
N ALA A 30 -8.28 -11.18 -11.95
CA ALA A 30 -8.33 -10.44 -10.71
C ALA A 30 -9.20 -9.21 -11.00
N THR A 31 -10.51 -9.45 -11.00
CA THR A 31 -11.51 -8.42 -10.78
C THR A 31 -11.23 -7.87 -9.39
N VAL A 32 -10.40 -6.82 -9.34
CA VAL A 32 -10.53 -5.81 -8.30
C VAL A 32 -11.98 -5.37 -8.43
N GLY A 33 -12.82 -5.83 -7.51
CA GLY A 33 -14.21 -5.45 -7.51
C GLY A 33 -14.26 -3.93 -7.42
N ASP A 34 -14.69 -3.29 -8.50
CA ASP A 34 -15.15 -1.92 -8.50
C ASP A 34 -16.37 -1.84 -7.59
N GLY A 35 -16.09 -1.74 -6.29
CA GLY A 35 -17.05 -1.42 -5.25
C GLY A 35 -17.40 0.05 -5.32
N GLN A 36 -18.01 0.48 -6.43
CA GLN A 36 -18.73 1.74 -6.54
C GLN A 36 -19.98 1.63 -5.65
N GLY A 37 -19.79 1.80 -4.35
CA GLY A 37 -20.85 1.84 -3.34
C GLY A 37 -21.05 3.25 -2.84
N SER A 38 -22.08 3.91 -3.36
CA SER A 38 -22.57 5.19 -2.85
C SER A 38 -22.90 5.10 -1.35
N GLY A 39 -22.25 5.92 -0.53
CA GLY A 39 -22.78 6.46 0.72
C GLY A 39 -23.37 5.48 1.74
N GLY A 40 -22.65 4.42 2.11
CA GLY A 40 -23.01 3.55 3.24
C GLY A 40 -21.99 3.65 4.37
N ASP A 41 -22.43 4.06 5.56
CA ASP A 41 -21.66 4.01 6.81
C ASP A 41 -21.04 2.61 6.96
N ALA A 42 -19.71 2.52 6.83
CA ALA A 42 -19.02 1.23 6.87
C ALA A 42 -18.95 0.70 8.31
N THR A 43 -20.03 0.04 8.74
CA THR A 43 -20.01 -0.92 9.84
C THR A 43 -19.27 -2.18 9.36
N SER A 44 -18.07 -2.44 9.89
CA SER A 44 -17.34 -3.74 9.99
C SER A 44 -17.32 -4.78 8.85
N SER A 45 -17.98 -4.57 7.71
CA SER A 45 -18.44 -5.67 6.84
C SER A 45 -17.43 -6.08 5.75
N GLN A 46 -16.25 -5.44 5.70
CA GLN A 46 -15.32 -5.60 4.59
C GLN A 46 -13.96 -6.22 4.96
N LEU A 47 -13.53 -6.18 6.22
CA LEU A 47 -12.27 -6.83 6.58
C LEU A 47 -12.43 -8.34 6.66
N ARG A 48 -11.47 -9.05 6.08
CA ARG A 48 -11.46 -10.51 5.95
C ARG A 48 -10.09 -11.03 6.33
N CYS A 49 -10.10 -12.14 7.05
CA CYS A 49 -8.90 -12.91 7.32
C CYS A 49 -8.61 -13.89 6.18
N ASN A 50 -7.56 -14.70 6.35
CA ASN A 50 -7.22 -15.73 5.40
C ASN A 50 -8.42 -16.64 5.06
N ASN A 51 -8.47 -17.16 3.84
CA ASN A 51 -9.58 -17.97 3.31
C ASN A 51 -10.95 -17.29 3.38
N ASN A 52 -10.98 -15.95 3.29
CA ASN A 52 -12.21 -15.14 3.35
C ASN A 52 -12.99 -15.27 4.68
N ALA A 53 -12.32 -15.70 5.75
CA ALA A 53 -12.92 -15.78 7.08
C ALA A 53 -13.29 -14.35 7.56
N PRO A 54 -14.41 -14.20 8.30
CA PRO A 54 -14.78 -12.89 8.83
C PRO A 54 -13.76 -12.41 9.87
N PHE A 55 -13.52 -11.09 9.93
CA PHE A 55 -12.57 -10.49 10.89
C PHE A 55 -12.91 -10.73 12.36
N GLY A 56 -14.19 -10.91 12.70
CA GLY A 56 -14.64 -11.31 14.03
C GLY A 56 -14.85 -10.17 15.04
N ALA A 57 -14.48 -8.93 14.71
CA ALA A 57 -14.85 -7.74 15.48
C ALA A 57 -15.74 -6.79 14.68
N THR A 58 -16.67 -6.15 15.38
CA THR A 58 -17.36 -4.95 14.91
C THR A 58 -16.56 -3.72 15.32
N TYR A 59 -16.50 -2.73 14.45
CA TYR A 59 -15.90 -1.44 14.73
C TYR A 59 -16.65 -0.36 13.96
N SER A 60 -16.71 0.83 14.55
CA SER A 60 -17.26 2.03 13.94
C SER A 60 -16.15 2.84 13.30
N ARG A 61 -16.50 3.47 12.18
CA ARG A 61 -15.66 4.51 11.57
C ARG A 61 -16.23 5.90 11.81
N SER A 62 -17.31 6.04 12.57
CA SER A 62 -17.94 7.32 12.81
C SER A 62 -17.17 8.16 13.83
N CYS A 63 -17.14 9.47 13.61
CA CYS A 63 -16.49 10.44 14.48
C CYS A 63 -17.21 11.80 14.43
N THR A 64 -16.99 12.61 15.46
CA THR A 64 -17.37 14.04 15.45
C THR A 64 -16.14 14.93 15.28
N SER A 65 -14.97 14.43 15.70
CA SER A 65 -13.69 15.13 15.67
C SER A 65 -12.53 14.16 15.43
N ALA A 66 -11.36 14.68 15.02
CA ALA A 66 -10.17 13.86 14.84
C ALA A 66 -9.73 13.15 16.14
N SER A 67 -10.03 13.71 17.33
CA SER A 67 -9.72 13.08 18.61
C SER A 67 -10.52 11.82 18.91
N ASP A 68 -11.64 11.60 18.21
CA ASP A 68 -12.43 10.37 18.30
C ASP A 68 -11.80 9.23 17.49
N CYS A 69 -10.83 9.54 16.62
CA CYS A 69 -10.26 8.59 15.70
C CYS A 69 -8.93 8.00 16.17
N VAL A 70 -8.64 6.81 15.70
CA VAL A 70 -7.35 6.16 15.82
C VAL A 70 -7.06 5.34 14.56
N ALA A 71 -5.78 5.28 14.16
CA ALA A 71 -5.32 4.41 13.08
C ALA A 71 -5.09 2.98 13.62
N VAL A 72 -5.59 1.98 12.92
CA VAL A 72 -5.35 0.55 13.19
C VAL A 72 -4.99 -0.16 11.90
N SER A 73 -4.11 -1.17 11.98
CA SER A 73 -3.64 -1.92 10.80
C SER A 73 -4.26 -3.30 10.73
N HIS A 74 -4.59 -3.73 9.52
CA HIS A 74 -5.14 -5.04 9.20
C HIS A 74 -4.31 -5.72 8.10
N THR A 75 -3.87 -6.95 8.37
CA THR A 75 -3.10 -7.76 7.42
C THR A 75 -4.02 -8.37 6.36
N ILE A 76 -3.77 -8.06 5.08
CA ILE A 76 -4.66 -8.44 3.97
C ILE A 76 -4.14 -9.61 3.13
N ASN A 77 -2.89 -10.03 3.32
CA ASN A 77 -2.35 -11.19 2.61
C ASN A 77 -1.18 -11.88 3.36
N CYS A 78 -0.79 -13.04 2.86
CA CYS A 78 0.30 -13.86 3.39
C CYS A 78 1.71 -13.23 3.24
N CYS A 79 1.86 -12.21 2.38
CA CYS A 79 3.11 -11.46 2.23
C CYS A 79 3.31 -10.43 3.35
N GLY A 80 2.27 -10.16 4.15
CA GLY A 80 2.31 -9.12 5.17
C GLY A 80 1.98 -7.72 4.63
N SER A 81 1.36 -7.61 3.46
CA SER A 81 0.71 -6.34 3.09
C SER A 81 -0.39 -6.03 4.08
N ALA A 82 -0.57 -4.75 4.38
CA ALA A 82 -1.58 -4.29 5.30
C ALA A 82 -2.38 -3.12 4.72
N ILE A 83 -3.57 -2.93 5.27
CA ILE A 83 -4.30 -1.68 5.18
C ILE A 83 -4.35 -1.06 6.57
N THR A 84 -4.02 0.21 6.70
CA THR A 84 -4.26 0.98 7.93
C THR A 84 -5.50 1.83 7.71
N ILE A 85 -6.44 1.71 8.64
CA ILE A 85 -7.74 2.38 8.56
C ILE A 85 -8.00 3.19 9.82
N GLY A 86 -8.80 4.24 9.67
CA GLY A 86 -9.32 5.05 10.77
C GLY A 86 -10.57 4.41 11.35
N ILE A 87 -10.57 4.19 12.66
CA ILE A 87 -11.73 3.72 13.42
C ILE A 87 -11.99 4.63 14.61
N ASN A 88 -13.18 4.51 15.21
CA ASN A 88 -13.47 5.12 16.48
C ASN A 88 -12.56 4.54 17.57
N LYS A 89 -11.97 5.41 18.38
CA LYS A 89 -10.99 5.06 19.41
C LYS A 89 -11.56 4.10 20.46
N ALA A 90 -12.87 4.14 20.71
CA ALA A 90 -13.53 3.21 21.62
C ALA A 90 -13.41 1.74 21.18
N ASP A 91 -13.28 1.49 19.87
CA ASP A 91 -13.25 0.15 19.30
C ASP A 91 -11.83 -0.43 19.17
N LYS A 92 -10.79 0.36 19.48
CA LYS A 92 -9.38 -0.01 19.28
C LYS A 92 -9.02 -1.36 19.90
N ALA A 93 -9.38 -1.58 21.17
CA ALA A 93 -9.01 -2.78 21.88
C ALA A 93 -9.67 -4.04 21.29
N ALA A 94 -10.93 -3.93 20.86
CA ALA A 94 -11.65 -5.03 20.20
C ALA A 94 -11.05 -5.34 18.84
N PHE A 95 -10.71 -4.31 18.06
CA PHE A 95 -10.05 -4.44 16.78
C PHE A 95 -8.69 -5.15 16.90
N GLU A 96 -7.84 -4.73 17.83
CA GLU A 96 -6.51 -5.31 18.03
C GLU A 96 -6.57 -6.78 18.49
N ALA A 97 -7.59 -7.15 19.28
CA ALA A 97 -7.81 -8.53 19.66
C ALA A 97 -8.21 -9.42 18.46
N ALA A 98 -9.09 -8.91 17.59
CA ALA A 98 -9.46 -9.58 16.35
C ALA A 98 -8.29 -9.69 15.36
N GLU A 99 -7.51 -8.61 15.19
CA GLU A 99 -6.35 -8.60 14.30
C GLU A 99 -5.30 -9.64 14.70
N LYS A 100 -5.06 -9.87 16.00
CA LYS A 100 -4.15 -10.94 16.43
C LYS A 100 -4.60 -12.33 15.95
N THR A 101 -5.90 -12.59 16.03
CA THR A 101 -6.49 -13.84 15.53
C THR A 101 -6.38 -13.94 14.02
N CYS A 102 -6.65 -12.81 13.34
CA CYS A 102 -6.60 -12.70 11.90
C CYS A 102 -5.18 -12.89 11.34
N ALA A 103 -4.21 -12.17 11.88
CA ALA A 103 -2.80 -12.24 11.53
C ALA A 103 -2.25 -13.66 11.69
N ALA A 104 -2.62 -14.36 12.77
CA ALA A 104 -2.20 -15.74 13.01
C ALA A 104 -2.77 -16.75 11.97
N SER A 105 -3.83 -16.38 11.24
CA SER A 105 -4.42 -17.25 10.22
C SER A 105 -3.68 -17.23 8.87
N TRP A 106 -2.83 -16.23 8.63
CA TRP A 106 -2.06 -16.11 7.40
C TRP A 106 -0.82 -17.01 7.44
N PRO A 107 -0.67 -17.98 6.52
CA PRO A 107 0.56 -18.74 6.42
C PRO A 107 1.69 -17.80 5.96
N GLY A 108 2.92 -18.01 6.44
CA GLY A 108 4.07 -17.33 5.83
C GLY A 108 4.30 -17.87 4.42
N CYS A 109 4.21 -17.03 3.39
CA CYS A 109 4.41 -17.44 1.99
C CYS A 109 5.74 -16.99 1.36
N GLY A 110 6.64 -16.38 2.15
CA GLY A 110 8.04 -16.15 1.76
C GLY A 110 8.29 -15.00 0.78
N CYS A 111 7.28 -14.19 0.47
CA CYS A 111 7.41 -12.95 -0.31
C CYS A 111 7.80 -11.76 0.59
N PRO A 112 8.42 -10.72 0.00
CA PRO A 112 8.58 -9.42 0.67
C PRO A 112 7.22 -8.80 1.02
N SER A 113 7.16 -8.09 2.13
CA SER A 113 5.96 -7.33 2.49
C SER A 113 5.70 -6.21 1.50
N GLY A 114 4.46 -6.14 1.03
CA GLY A 114 4.00 -5.04 0.18
C GLY A 114 3.76 -3.75 0.97
N PRO A 115 3.41 -2.66 0.28
CA PRO A 115 3.13 -1.39 0.94
C PRO A 115 1.91 -1.48 1.86
N THR A 116 1.86 -0.59 2.84
CA THR A 116 0.67 -0.38 3.66
C THR A 116 -0.24 0.64 2.99
N MET A 117 -1.45 0.25 2.63
CA MET A 117 -2.46 1.17 2.07
C MET A 117 -3.22 1.90 3.17
N LEU A 118 -3.75 3.08 2.87
CA LEU A 118 -4.55 3.91 3.77
C LEU A 118 -5.97 4.13 3.20
N ASP A 119 -6.86 4.66 4.04
CA ASP A 119 -8.24 4.96 3.66
C ASP A 119 -8.43 5.89 2.46
N ASP A 120 -7.53 6.87 2.28
CA ASP A 120 -7.57 7.80 1.15
C ASP A 120 -7.00 7.19 -0.14
N GLY A 121 -6.65 5.91 -0.12
CA GLY A 121 -6.02 5.20 -1.24
C GLY A 121 -4.52 5.39 -1.33
N SER A 122 -3.92 6.25 -0.49
CA SER A 122 -2.48 6.44 -0.45
C SER A 122 -1.77 5.20 0.10
N SER A 123 -0.50 5.03 -0.29
CA SER A 123 0.39 4.03 0.30
C SER A 123 1.44 4.69 1.18
N VAL A 124 1.74 4.09 2.33
CA VAL A 124 2.83 4.55 3.20
C VAL A 124 4.17 4.22 2.54
N LEU A 125 4.89 5.26 2.15
CA LEU A 125 6.24 5.16 1.59
C LEU A 125 7.26 5.26 2.72
N GLY A 126 8.07 4.21 2.91
CA GLY A 126 9.12 4.17 3.93
C GLY A 126 8.58 4.30 5.35
N ALA A 127 9.20 5.17 6.16
CA ALA A 127 8.83 5.41 7.57
C ALA A 127 7.87 6.60 7.75
N SER A 128 7.12 6.97 6.70
CA SER A 128 6.19 8.12 6.77
C SER A 128 5.12 7.87 7.84
N PRO A 129 4.89 8.81 8.77
CA PRO A 129 3.83 8.68 9.76
C PRO A 129 2.45 8.61 9.10
N VAL A 130 1.53 7.89 9.75
CA VAL A 130 0.13 7.81 9.35
C VAL A 130 -0.67 8.80 10.18
N GLY A 131 -1.26 9.78 9.52
CA GLY A 131 -2.22 10.69 10.12
C GLY A 131 -3.61 10.06 10.17
N VAL A 132 -4.44 10.52 11.11
CA VAL A 132 -5.87 10.21 11.15
C VAL A 132 -6.66 11.50 11.36
N THR A 133 -7.79 11.63 10.68
CA THR A 133 -8.69 12.77 10.83
C THR A 133 -10.15 12.31 10.82
N CYS A 134 -11.05 13.22 11.17
CA CYS A 134 -12.48 13.04 10.99
C CYS A 134 -12.94 13.86 9.78
N GLU A 135 -13.18 13.19 8.65
CA GLU A 135 -13.61 13.81 7.41
C GLU A 135 -15.03 13.33 7.06
N GLY A 136 -15.97 14.25 6.91
CA GLY A 136 -17.36 13.91 6.60
C GLY A 136 -18.03 13.01 7.66
N GLY A 137 -17.63 13.10 8.93
CA GLY A 137 -18.14 12.25 10.01
C GLY A 137 -17.53 10.84 10.03
N ARG A 138 -16.49 10.59 9.24
CA ARG A 138 -15.79 9.31 9.12
C ARG A 138 -14.31 9.45 9.47
N CYS A 139 -13.78 8.53 10.28
CA CYS A 139 -12.37 8.39 10.55
C CYS A 139 -11.66 7.92 9.28
N THR A 140 -10.71 8.73 8.83
CA THR A 140 -9.95 8.55 7.60
C THR A 140 -8.47 8.68 7.92
N THR A 141 -7.68 7.66 7.56
CA THR A 141 -6.21 7.71 7.61
C THR A 141 -5.63 8.23 6.31
N TYR A 142 -4.49 8.91 6.42
CA TYR A 142 -3.77 9.50 5.30
C TYR A 142 -2.27 9.55 5.63
N VAL A 143 -1.43 9.79 4.62
CA VAL A 143 0.01 9.96 4.85
C VAL A 143 0.22 11.35 5.47
N GLU A 144 0.76 11.41 6.69
CA GLU A 144 0.85 12.66 7.45
C GLU A 144 1.68 13.74 6.72
N ALA A 145 2.66 13.32 5.92
CA ALA A 145 3.48 14.21 5.12
C ALA A 145 2.69 15.01 4.06
N CYS A 146 1.54 14.50 3.60
CA CYS A 146 0.61 15.24 2.73
C CYS A 146 -0.32 16.21 3.50
N GLY A 147 -0.30 16.16 4.83
CA GLY A 147 -1.01 17.09 5.73
C GLY A 147 -2.53 16.87 5.83
N LYS A 148 -3.15 16.14 4.90
CA LYS A 148 -4.58 15.79 4.89
C LYS A 148 -4.84 14.58 3.98
N PRO A 149 -6.03 13.96 4.08
CA PRO A 149 -6.49 12.97 3.10
C PRO A 149 -6.48 13.52 1.68
N CYS A 150 -6.05 12.69 0.74
CA CYS A 150 -6.13 13.03 -0.67
C CYS A 150 -7.57 12.91 -1.19
N PRO A 151 -7.97 13.79 -2.15
CA PRO A 151 -9.25 13.65 -2.85
C PRO A 151 -9.40 12.28 -3.51
N ALA A 152 -10.64 11.91 -3.83
CA ALA A 152 -10.92 10.69 -4.57
C ALA A 152 -10.12 10.63 -5.88
N ALA A 153 -9.55 9.46 -6.17
CA ALA A 153 -8.67 9.19 -7.32
C ALA A 153 -7.28 9.89 -7.29
N GLU A 154 -6.93 10.56 -6.19
CA GLU A 154 -5.56 11.02 -5.93
C GLU A 154 -4.90 10.16 -4.84
N GLN A 155 -3.57 10.12 -4.85
CA GLN A 155 -2.78 9.49 -3.80
C GLN A 155 -1.67 10.44 -3.34
N CYS A 156 -1.28 10.32 -2.08
CA CYS A 156 -0.13 11.02 -1.55
C CYS A 156 1.15 10.46 -2.18
N TYR A 157 1.90 11.32 -2.85
CA TYR A 157 3.21 10.97 -3.39
C TYR A 157 4.29 11.87 -2.80
N GLY A 158 5.50 11.33 -2.72
CA GLY A 158 6.70 12.09 -2.38
C GLY A 158 7.54 12.36 -3.62
N CYS A 159 8.00 13.60 -3.76
CA CYS A 159 8.88 14.03 -4.83
C CYS A 159 10.21 14.52 -4.26
N ALA A 160 11.31 13.86 -4.65
CA ALA A 160 12.65 14.26 -4.24
C ALA A 160 13.21 15.30 -5.22
N ASN A 161 13.64 16.44 -4.69
CA ASN A 161 14.33 17.52 -5.38
C ASN A 161 15.63 17.81 -4.63
N GLY A 162 16.68 17.03 -4.91
CA GLY A 162 17.93 17.08 -4.17
C GLY A 162 17.74 16.72 -2.69
N PRO A 163 18.12 17.57 -1.72
CA PRO A 163 17.96 17.30 -0.29
C PRO A 163 16.51 17.51 0.21
N THR A 164 15.63 18.04 -0.62
CA THR A 164 14.25 18.35 -0.25
C THR A 164 13.29 17.31 -0.79
N THR A 165 12.36 16.87 0.06
CA THR A 165 11.25 16.03 -0.36
C THR A 165 9.96 16.82 -0.16
N THR A 166 9.21 17.01 -1.24
CA THR A 166 7.86 17.57 -1.18
C THR A 166 6.84 16.44 -1.25
N PHE A 167 5.71 16.62 -0.60
CA PHE A 167 4.60 15.67 -0.63
C PHE A 167 3.35 16.39 -1.09
N ALA A 168 2.59 15.75 -1.97
CA ALA A 168 1.34 16.30 -2.47
C ALA A 168 0.37 15.18 -2.88
N CYS A 169 -0.90 15.51 -2.96
CA CYS A 169 -1.89 14.65 -3.60
C CYS A 169 -1.84 14.86 -5.13
N SER A 170 -1.89 13.76 -5.86
CA SER A 170 -2.08 13.77 -7.31
C SER A 170 -2.59 12.43 -7.84
N ALA A 171 -3.16 12.48 -9.04
CA ALA A 171 -3.52 11.31 -9.81
C ALA A 171 -2.28 10.53 -10.25
N SER A 172 -2.38 9.20 -10.25
CA SER A 172 -1.42 8.33 -10.92
C SER A 172 -1.46 8.54 -12.43
N CYS A 173 -0.33 8.34 -13.10
CA CYS A 173 -0.26 8.42 -14.55
C CYS A 173 0.66 7.33 -15.11
N THR A 174 0.44 6.97 -16.36
CA THR A 174 1.34 6.12 -17.17
C THR A 174 1.98 6.92 -18.30
N SER A 175 1.36 8.05 -18.65
CA SER A 175 1.76 8.94 -19.70
C SER A 175 1.37 10.39 -19.37
N LYS A 176 1.96 11.34 -20.08
CA LYS A 176 1.63 12.77 -19.96
C LYS A 176 0.15 13.07 -20.23
N SER A 177 -0.49 12.33 -21.13
CA SER A 177 -1.90 12.53 -21.48
C SER A 177 -2.88 12.18 -20.36
N ASP A 178 -2.44 11.44 -19.34
CA ASP A 178 -3.27 11.12 -18.17
C ASP A 178 -3.41 12.34 -17.24
N CYS A 179 -2.51 13.32 -17.38
CA CYS A 179 -2.45 14.52 -16.56
C CYS A 179 -3.30 15.65 -17.14
N THR A 180 -4.56 15.66 -16.71
CA THR A 180 -5.57 16.63 -17.18
C THR A 180 -5.55 17.95 -16.44
N ASP A 181 -4.93 18.00 -15.25
CA ASP A 181 -4.70 19.24 -14.52
C ASP A 181 -3.52 20.00 -15.15
N ALA A 182 -3.80 21.20 -15.68
CA ALA A 182 -2.78 22.07 -16.27
C ALA A 182 -1.69 22.47 -15.28
N ALA A 183 -1.99 22.50 -13.98
CA ALA A 183 -0.99 22.75 -12.94
C ALA A 183 -0.06 21.55 -12.74
N LYS A 184 -0.49 20.33 -13.09
CA LYS A 184 0.26 19.07 -12.89
C LYS A 184 0.48 18.34 -14.21
N ALA A 185 0.89 19.04 -15.25
CA ALA A 185 0.87 18.54 -16.63
C ALA A 185 1.96 17.50 -16.96
N GLU A 186 2.90 17.20 -16.06
CA GLU A 186 3.97 16.23 -16.32
C GLU A 186 3.72 14.93 -15.58
N CYS A 187 3.95 13.80 -16.25
CA CYS A 187 3.90 12.48 -15.62
C CYS A 187 5.31 12.10 -15.17
N ALA A 188 5.55 12.07 -13.86
CA ALA A 188 6.88 11.88 -13.28
C ALA A 188 6.91 10.72 -12.28
N THR A 189 8.07 10.07 -12.17
CA THR A 189 8.31 9.01 -11.18
C THR A 189 8.73 9.62 -9.86
N GLY A 190 8.04 9.32 -8.76
CA GLY A 190 8.51 9.73 -7.43
C GLY A 190 9.03 8.60 -6.59
N ILE A 191 9.03 8.86 -5.28
CA ILE A 191 9.58 7.94 -4.29
C ILE A 191 8.81 6.62 -4.34
N GLY A 192 9.54 5.50 -4.41
CA GLY A 192 8.95 4.17 -4.55
C GLY A 192 8.68 3.72 -5.98
N GLY A 193 9.05 4.53 -6.99
CA GLY A 193 8.97 4.13 -8.40
C GLY A 193 7.57 4.24 -9.02
N VAL A 194 6.62 4.85 -8.31
CA VAL A 194 5.26 5.12 -8.82
C VAL A 194 5.23 6.41 -9.64
N MET A 195 4.41 6.42 -10.70
CA MET A 195 4.26 7.55 -11.61
C MET A 195 2.99 8.35 -11.29
N PHE A 196 3.11 9.67 -11.22
CA PHE A 196 2.02 10.60 -10.90
C PHE A 196 2.13 11.92 -11.66
N CYS A 197 1.00 12.61 -11.75
CA CYS A 197 0.94 13.94 -12.35
C CYS A 197 1.58 14.97 -11.41
N ASN A 198 2.51 15.76 -11.91
CA ASN A 198 3.30 16.68 -11.12
C ASN A 198 3.41 18.05 -11.80
N ASP A 199 3.57 19.09 -10.98
CA ASP A 199 3.84 20.45 -11.43
C ASP A 199 5.33 20.71 -11.69
N GLN A 200 6.20 19.81 -11.19
CA GLN A 200 7.66 19.92 -11.36
C GLN A 200 8.21 18.94 -12.41
N PRO A 201 9.04 19.42 -13.36
CA PRO A 201 9.64 18.57 -14.39
C PRO A 201 10.75 17.63 -13.87
N THR A 202 11.28 17.89 -12.67
CA THR A 202 12.46 17.18 -12.15
C THR A 202 12.19 16.47 -10.84
N CYS A 203 11.08 15.73 -10.78
CA CYS A 203 10.95 14.71 -9.76
C CYS A 203 11.97 13.60 -10.05
N ASN A 204 13.22 13.86 -9.68
CA ASN A 204 14.29 12.90 -9.86
C ASN A 204 14.26 11.98 -8.65
N ALA A 205 13.94 10.71 -8.87
CA ALA A 205 14.23 9.69 -7.88
C ALA A 205 15.72 9.84 -7.47
N PRO A 206 16.02 9.90 -6.16
CA PRO A 206 17.37 10.12 -5.67
C PRO A 206 18.32 8.97 -6.07
#